data_AF-A0A3A9YPM8-F1
#
_entry.id   AF-A0A3A9YPM8-F1
#
_cell.length_a   1.000
_cell.length_b   1.000
_cell.length_c   1.000
_cell.angle_alpha   90.00
_cell.angle_beta   90.00
_cell.angle_gamma   90.00
#
_symmetry.space_group_name_H-M   'P 1'
#
loop_
_entity.id
_entity.type
_entity.pdbx_description
1 polymer ?
#
loop_
_entity_poly.entity_id
_entity_poly.type
_entity_poly.pdbx_seq_one_letter_code
_entity_poly.pdbx_strand_id
1 'polypeptide(L)'
;MELKEAVLTHLDAKQTGSILIRCEGGYVARFTLSYTLNGKEFSKHSGDISLGVNKSETIPEGATSIYLKVEENWAFGWSTIFTKSYDKPVTECYKVYGTTLDPKYAKISC
;
A
#
# COMPACT_ATOMS: atom_id res chain seq x y z
N MET A 1 1.09 3.49 -26.29
CA MET A 1 -0.18 3.77 -25.58
C MET A 1 -0.12 5.17 -24.99
N GLU A 2 -0.99 6.08 -25.42
CA GLU A 2 -1.09 7.44 -24.88
C GLU A 2 -1.52 7.44 -23.39
N LEU A 3 -1.26 8.52 -22.66
CA LEU A 3 -1.53 8.59 -21.21
C LEU A 3 -3.03 8.42 -20.89
N LYS A 4 -3.89 9.11 -21.64
CA LYS A 4 -5.35 9.08 -21.45
C LYS A 4 -5.92 7.66 -21.51
N GLU A 5 -5.56 6.91 -22.54
CA GLU A 5 -6.01 5.53 -22.75
C GLU A 5 -5.59 4.60 -21.61
N ALA A 6 -4.37 4.78 -21.07
CA ALA A 6 -3.90 3.98 -19.96
C ALA A 6 -4.65 4.27 -18.65
N VAL A 7 -5.03 5.53 -18.41
CA VAL A 7 -5.83 5.91 -17.24
C VAL A 7 -7.23 5.32 -17.35
N LEU A 8 -7.88 5.42 -18.50
CA LEU A 8 -9.20 4.81 -18.72
C LEU A 8 -9.15 3.29 -18.51
N THR A 9 -8.18 2.63 -19.11
CA THR A 9 -7.97 1.18 -18.96
C THR A 9 -7.75 0.80 -17.48
N HIS A 10 -7.01 1.60 -16.73
CA HIS A 10 -6.76 1.37 -15.31
C HIS A 10 -8.02 1.53 -14.45
N LEU A 11 -8.87 2.52 -14.76
CA LEU A 11 -10.13 2.77 -14.08
C LEU A 11 -11.15 1.65 -14.32
N ASP A 12 -11.17 1.10 -15.54
CA ASP A 12 -12.08 0.02 -15.93
C ASP A 12 -11.56 -1.38 -15.54
N ALA A 13 -10.30 -1.47 -15.08
CA ALA A 13 -9.69 -2.75 -14.74
C ALA A 13 -10.41 -3.40 -13.55
N LYS A 14 -10.76 -4.67 -13.72
CA LYS A 14 -11.29 -5.50 -12.64
C LYS A 14 -10.27 -5.58 -11.50
N GLN A 15 -10.71 -5.35 -10.27
CA GLN A 15 -9.83 -5.44 -9.09
C GLN A 15 -9.83 -6.88 -8.56
N THR A 16 -8.65 -7.47 -8.37
CA THR A 16 -8.48 -8.89 -7.97
C THR A 16 -7.62 -9.09 -6.73
N GLY A 17 -6.93 -8.05 -6.27
CA GLY A 17 -6.20 -8.04 -5.00
C GLY A 17 -6.49 -6.77 -4.20
N SER A 18 -6.05 -6.78 -2.95
CA SER A 18 -6.07 -5.59 -2.09
C SER A 18 -5.01 -5.69 -1.01
N ILE A 19 -4.48 -4.54 -0.60
CA ILE A 19 -3.63 -4.43 0.57
C ILE A 19 -4.34 -3.54 1.59
N LEU A 20 -4.56 -4.08 2.79
CA LEU A 20 -5.06 -3.31 3.93
C LEU A 20 -3.97 -3.13 4.97
N ILE A 21 -3.78 -1.90 5.44
CA ILE A 21 -2.91 -1.55 6.56
C ILE A 21 -3.76 -0.97 7.68
N ARG A 22 -3.67 -1.56 8.87
CA ARG A 22 -4.23 -1.04 10.13
C ARG A 22 -3.14 -0.39 10.96
N CYS A 23 -3.35 0.84 11.42
CA CYS A 23 -2.45 1.48 12.37
C CYS A 23 -2.90 1.24 13.81
N GLU A 24 -2.05 0.59 14.59
CA GLU A 24 -2.15 0.39 16.05
C GLU A 24 -0.94 1.01 16.78
N GLY A 25 -0.08 1.74 16.06
CA GLY A 25 1.14 2.35 16.59
C GLY A 25 0.89 3.73 17.17
N GLY A 26 1.75 4.17 18.10
CA GLY A 26 1.74 5.51 18.68
C GLY A 26 2.24 6.61 17.73
N TYR A 27 1.93 6.49 16.44
CA TYR A 27 2.42 7.34 15.35
C TYR A 27 1.40 7.39 14.21
N VAL A 28 1.63 8.29 13.26
CA VAL A 28 0.90 8.31 11.98
C VAL A 28 1.62 7.42 11.00
N ALA A 29 0.90 6.47 10.40
CA ALA A 29 1.42 5.61 9.34
C ALA A 29 0.91 6.07 7.98
N ARG A 30 1.54 5.59 6.91
CA ARG A 30 1.02 5.67 5.54
C ARG A 30 1.59 4.52 4.72
N PHE A 31 1.00 4.25 3.56
CA PHE A 31 1.62 3.37 2.60
C PHE A 31 1.47 3.86 1.16
N THR A 32 2.42 3.43 0.35
CA THR A 32 2.40 3.58 -1.10
C THR A 32 2.35 2.18 -1.71
N LEU A 33 1.41 1.99 -2.63
CA LEU A 33 1.27 0.77 -3.43
C LEU A 33 1.56 1.11 -4.89
N SER A 34 2.70 0.64 -5.39
CA SER A 34 3.11 0.85 -6.78
C SER A 34 3.05 -0.46 -7.54
N TYR A 35 2.74 -0.43 -8.83
CA TYR A 35 2.69 -1.62 -9.67
C TYR A 35 2.76 -1.24 -11.16
N THR A 36 3.06 -2.22 -12.00
CA THR A 36 2.98 -2.10 -13.45
C THR A 36 1.68 -2.71 -13.95
N LEU A 37 0.93 -2.01 -14.79
CA LEU A 37 -0.25 -2.53 -15.50
C LEU A 37 -0.13 -2.17 -16.97
N ASN A 38 -0.26 -3.17 -17.86
CA ASN A 38 -0.16 -2.99 -19.31
C ASN A 38 1.12 -2.22 -19.74
N GLY A 39 2.24 -2.50 -19.07
CA GLY A 39 3.54 -1.87 -19.33
C GLY A 39 3.68 -0.43 -18.83
N LYS A 40 2.75 0.08 -18.02
CA LYS A 40 2.87 1.40 -17.36
C LYS A 40 2.87 1.29 -15.85
N GLU A 41 3.66 2.13 -15.22
CA GLU A 41 3.73 2.22 -13.77
C GLU A 41 2.59 3.08 -13.22
N PHE A 42 1.99 2.61 -12.14
CA PHE A 42 0.97 3.30 -11.36
C PHE A 42 1.39 3.31 -9.90
N SER A 43 0.98 4.34 -9.17
CA SER A 43 1.23 4.48 -7.74
C SER A 43 0.00 5.02 -7.03
N LYS A 44 -0.41 4.33 -5.96
CA LYS A 44 -1.51 4.71 -5.09
C LYS A 44 -0.96 5.07 -3.72
N HIS A 45 -1.41 6.19 -3.17
CA HIS A 45 -1.01 6.65 -1.85
C HIS A 45 -2.22 6.56 -0.92
N SER A 46 -2.08 5.89 0.23
CA SER A 46 -3.19 5.70 1.17
C SER A 46 -3.65 6.99 1.87
N GLY A 47 -2.86 8.05 1.76
CA GLY A 47 -2.87 9.16 2.71
C GLY A 47 -2.42 8.72 4.10
N ASP A 48 -2.65 9.59 5.08
CA ASP A 48 -2.27 9.34 6.47
C ASP A 48 -3.25 8.38 7.17
N ILE A 49 -2.69 7.51 8.00
CA ILE A 49 -3.38 6.46 8.77
C ILE A 49 -3.05 6.69 10.24
N SER A 50 -3.99 7.32 10.95
CA SER A 50 -3.89 7.53 12.39
C SER A 50 -4.21 6.25 13.18
N LEU A 51 -3.86 6.25 14.46
CA LEU A 51 -4.14 5.15 15.38
C LEU A 51 -5.62 4.75 15.37
N GLY A 52 -5.87 3.44 15.25
CA GLY A 52 -7.19 2.84 15.18
C GLY A 52 -7.79 2.80 13.77
N VAL A 53 -7.20 3.49 12.80
CA VAL A 53 -7.69 3.55 11.42
C VAL A 53 -7.06 2.44 10.58
N ASN A 54 -7.84 1.93 9.64
CA ASN A 54 -7.37 1.09 8.55
C ASN A 54 -7.61 1.77 7.20
N LYS A 55 -6.70 1.53 6.26
CA LYS A 55 -6.82 1.94 4.86
C LYS A 55 -6.54 0.75 3.97
N SER A 56 -7.23 0.69 2.83
CA SER A 56 -7.10 -0.38 1.86
C SER A 56 -6.96 0.19 0.48
N GLU A 57 -6.03 -0.36 -0.30
CA GLU A 57 -5.87 -0.05 -1.72
C GLU A 57 -6.03 -1.33 -2.56
N THR A 58 -6.80 -1.22 -3.63
CA THR A 58 -7.06 -2.33 -4.55
C THR A 58 -5.95 -2.50 -5.59
N ILE A 59 -5.76 -3.73 -6.03
CA ILE A 59 -4.82 -4.10 -7.08
C ILE A 59 -5.63 -4.59 -8.30
N PRO A 60 -5.43 -3.98 -9.48
CA PRO A 60 -6.11 -4.42 -10.70
C PRO A 60 -5.57 -5.78 -11.17
N GLU A 61 -6.43 -6.54 -11.84
CA GLU A 61 -6.07 -7.76 -12.54
C GLU A 61 -4.96 -7.50 -13.56
N GLY A 62 -4.00 -8.42 -13.65
CA GLY A 62 -2.85 -8.28 -14.55
C GLY A 62 -1.78 -7.30 -14.07
N ALA A 63 -1.91 -6.71 -12.88
CA ALA A 63 -0.83 -5.93 -12.28
C ALA A 63 0.37 -6.83 -11.93
N THR A 64 1.57 -6.36 -12.25
CA THR A 64 2.85 -7.01 -11.98
C THR A 64 3.80 -6.06 -11.27
N SER A 65 4.95 -6.56 -10.79
CA SER A 65 5.96 -5.76 -10.10
C SER A 65 5.35 -4.92 -8.96
N ILE A 66 4.45 -5.53 -8.20
CA ILE A 66 3.69 -4.84 -7.15
C ILE A 66 4.63 -4.61 -5.98
N TYR A 67 4.77 -3.36 -5.55
CA TYR A 67 5.62 -2.94 -4.46
C TYR A 67 4.80 -2.17 -3.42
N LEU A 68 4.80 -2.68 -2.21
CA LEU A 68 4.22 -2.06 -1.03
C LEU A 68 5.33 -1.45 -0.19
N LYS A 69 5.22 -0.15 0.10
CA LYS A 69 6.07 0.55 1.07
C LYS A 69 5.19 1.10 2.18
N VAL A 70 5.46 0.71 3.42
CA VAL A 70 4.74 1.21 4.60
C VAL A 70 5.69 2.04 5.46
N GLU A 71 5.26 3.23 5.83
CA GLU A 71 6.06 4.25 6.49
C GLU A 71 5.37 4.77 7.75
N GLU A 72 6.15 5.29 8.69
CA GLU A 72 5.66 6.04 9.85
C GLU A 72 6.32 7.40 10.00
N ASN A 73 5.59 8.32 10.64
CA ASN A 73 6.06 9.66 10.93
C ASN A 73 6.68 9.73 12.34
N TRP A 74 8.00 9.62 12.40
CA TRP A 74 8.81 9.72 13.63
C TRP A 74 9.19 11.16 14.03
N ALA A 75 8.30 12.13 13.78
CA ALA A 75 8.42 13.56 14.04
C ALA A 75 9.43 14.35 13.17
N PHE A 76 10.52 13.73 12.71
CA PHE A 76 11.52 14.37 11.84
C PHE A 76 11.36 14.04 10.35
N GLY A 77 10.32 13.29 9.99
CA GLY A 77 10.05 12.88 8.62
C GLY A 77 9.37 11.53 8.57
N TRP A 78 9.45 10.88 7.41
CA TRP A 78 8.89 9.54 7.21
C TRP A 78 10.01 8.50 7.22
N SER A 79 9.85 7.47 8.04
CA SER A 79 10.74 6.31 8.12
C SER A 79 10.03 5.09 7.52
N THR A 80 10.77 4.15 6.93
CA THR A 80 10.15 2.91 6.40
C THR A 80 10.03 1.88 7.51
N ILE A 81 8.81 1.40 7.76
CA ILE A 81 8.56 0.29 8.68
C ILE A 81 8.89 -1.03 8.00
N PHE A 82 8.32 -1.27 6.81
CA PHE A 82 8.58 -2.46 6.01
C PHE A 82 8.21 -2.26 4.55
N THR A 83 8.73 -3.16 3.72
CA THR A 83 8.41 -3.26 2.30
C THR A 83 8.04 -4.69 1.94
N LYS A 84 7.21 -4.85 0.90
CA LYS A 84 6.87 -6.15 0.31
C LYS A 84 6.79 -6.01 -1.20
N SER A 85 7.13 -7.10 -1.89
CA SER A 85 7.00 -7.22 -3.34
C SER A 85 6.17 -8.44 -3.70
N TYR A 86 5.37 -8.33 -4.75
CA TYR A 86 4.56 -9.42 -5.29
C TYR A 86 4.60 -9.41 -6.81
N ASP A 87 4.70 -10.60 -7.40
CA ASP A 87 4.72 -10.73 -8.87
C ASP A 87 3.32 -10.69 -9.49
N LYS A 88 2.28 -10.92 -8.67
CA LYS A 88 0.87 -10.96 -9.08
C LYS A 88 -0.04 -10.37 -7.99
N PRO A 89 -1.29 -9.98 -8.32
CA PRO A 89 -2.23 -9.44 -7.34
C PRO A 89 -2.43 -10.39 -6.15
N VAL A 90 -2.44 -9.84 -4.95
CA VAL A 90 -2.65 -10.56 -3.67
C VAL A 90 -3.69 -9.83 -2.82
N THR A 91 -4.31 -10.56 -1.90
CA THR A 91 -5.14 -9.99 -0.84
C THR A 91 -4.42 -10.20 0.49
N GLU A 92 -3.86 -9.13 1.04
CA GLU A 92 -3.02 -9.19 2.23
C GLU A 92 -3.39 -8.07 3.21
N CYS A 93 -3.44 -8.41 4.50
CA CYS A 93 -3.76 -7.49 5.57
C CYS A 93 -2.62 -7.45 6.59
N TYR A 94 -2.19 -6.24 6.94
CA TYR A 94 -1.15 -6.01 7.92
C TYR A 94 -1.63 -5.04 8.99
N LYS A 95 -1.04 -5.20 10.18
CA LYS A 95 -1.04 -4.14 11.18
C LYS A 95 0.36 -3.58 11.39
N VAL A 96 0.43 -2.30 11.68
CA VAL A 96 1.63 -1.62 12.16
C VAL A 96 1.40 -1.16 13.60
N TYR A 97 2.37 -1.36 14.48
CA TYR A 97 2.22 -1.13 15.92
C TYR A 97 3.58 -0.80 16.56
N GLY A 98 3.57 -0.42 17.85
CA GLY A 98 4.77 -0.01 18.57
C GLY A 98 4.86 1.52 18.67
N THR A 99 6.09 2.03 18.73
CA THR A 99 6.38 3.46 18.87
C THR A 99 7.25 3.95 17.72
N THR A 100 7.42 5.25 17.59
CA THR A 100 8.27 5.86 16.54
C THR A 100 9.73 5.43 16.58
N LEU A 101 10.22 4.96 17.73
CA LEU A 101 11.60 4.51 17.91
C LEU A 101 11.76 2.99 17.73
N ASP A 102 10.66 2.24 17.74
CA ASP A 102 10.63 0.79 17.56
C ASP A 102 9.33 0.39 16.82
N PRO A 103 9.16 0.81 15.55
CA PRO A 103 7.98 0.51 14.77
C PRO A 103 8.02 -0.95 14.31
N LYS A 104 6.88 -1.63 14.42
CA LYS A 104 6.73 -3.06 14.11
C LYS A 104 5.56 -3.30 13.17
N TYR A 105 5.55 -4.48 12.57
CA TYR A 105 4.43 -4.93 11.76
C TYR A 105 4.15 -6.42 11.96
N ALA A 106 2.92 -6.83 11.64
CA ALA A 106 2.52 -8.23 11.61
C ALA A 106 1.46 -8.44 10.52
N LYS A 107 1.48 -9.61 9.88
CA LYS A 107 0.36 -10.07 9.04
C LYS A 107 -0.82 -10.41 9.94
N ILE A 108 -2.01 -10.02 9.53
CA ILE A 108 -3.28 -10.30 10.23
C ILE A 108 -4.27 -10.92 9.25
N SER A 109 -5.36 -11.47 9.78
CA SER A 109 -6.49 -11.83 8.94
C SER A 109 -7.09 -10.57 8.31
N CYS A 110 -7.35 -10.67 7.00
CA CYS A 110 -8.45 -9.96 6.39
C CYS A 110 -9.77 -10.58 6.89
#